data_AF-A0A7X2PSX0-F1
#
_entry.id   AF-A0A7X2PSX0-F1
#
_cell.length_a   1.000
_cell.length_b   1.000
_cell.length_c   1.000
_cell.angle_alpha   90.00
_cell.angle_beta   90.00
_cell.angle_gamma   90.00
#
_symmetry.space_group_name_H-M   'P 1'
#
loop_
_entity.id
_entity.type
_entity.pdbx_description
1 polymer ?
#
loop_
_entity_poly.entity_id
_entity_poly.type
_entity_poly.pdbx_seq_one_letter_code
_entity_poly.pdbx_strand_id
1 'polypeptide(L)'
;MKTAVLVLQNAIRLLGVILIALGIMFWTGHSLDLVGVHRRVGEVLVTLLWILAGIGMRAGVRPGFALGTIVYGFFVVLFAMRMGGFLAGGAHVVIQILHLLFGLGAMGLAESLAAKVKRAKG
;
A
#
# COMPACT_ATOMS: atom_id res chain seq x y z
N MET A 1 1.41 15.96 -16.21
CA MET A 1 1.79 15.31 -14.92
C MET A 1 0.73 15.40 -13.83
N LYS A 2 0.00 16.51 -13.66
CA LYS A 2 -1.06 16.65 -12.62
C LYS A 2 -2.15 15.57 -12.73
N THR A 3 -2.65 15.31 -13.94
CA THR A 3 -3.64 14.26 -14.22
C THR A 3 -3.15 12.87 -13.84
N ALA A 4 -1.91 12.50 -14.24
CA ALA A 4 -1.33 11.21 -13.89
C ALA A 4 -1.26 10.99 -12.37
N VAL A 5 -0.85 12.02 -11.61
CA VAL A 5 -0.81 11.95 -10.13
C VAL A 5 -2.20 11.76 -9.54
N LEU A 6 -3.21 12.46 -10.07
CA LEU A 6 -4.60 12.31 -9.61
C LEU A 6 -5.14 10.90 -9.90
N VAL A 7 -4.90 10.39 -11.10
CA VAL A 7 -5.32 9.03 -11.48
C VAL A 7 -4.66 7.98 -10.59
N LEU A 8 -3.34 8.06 -10.40
CA LEU A 8 -2.61 7.13 -9.52
C LEU A 8 -3.09 7.20 -8.07
N GLN A 9 -3.26 8.41 -7.54
CA GLN A 9 -3.74 8.61 -6.16
C GLN A 9 -5.13 8.01 -5.96
N ASN A 10 -6.07 8.30 -6.86
CA ASN A 10 -7.44 7.77 -6.74
C ASN A 10 -7.48 6.25 -6.97
N ALA A 11 -6.66 5.71 -7.86
CA ALA A 11 -6.52 4.26 -8.03
C ALA A 11 -6.01 3.61 -6.73
N ILE A 12 -4.94 4.14 -6.11
CA ILE A 12 -4.42 3.63 -4.83
C ILE A 12 -5.48 3.69 -3.73
N ARG A 13 -6.27 4.78 -3.65
CA ARG A 13 -7.37 4.90 -2.67
C ARG A 13 -8.42 3.80 -2.88
N LEU A 14 -8.88 3.63 -4.11
CA LEU A 14 -9.90 2.63 -4.44
C LEU A 14 -9.40 1.22 -4.12
N LEU A 15 -8.19 0.87 -4.58
CA LEU A 15 -7.59 -0.44 -4.29
C LEU A 15 -7.37 -0.63 -2.79
N GLY A 16 -6.97 0.42 -2.07
CA GLY A 16 -6.80 0.38 -0.62
C GLY A 16 -8.11 0.07 0.11
N VAL A 17 -9.22 0.71 -0.27
CA VAL A 17 -10.55 0.41 0.29
C VAL A 17 -10.97 -1.03 -0.01
N ILE A 18 -10.74 -1.50 -1.24
CA ILE A 18 -11.02 -2.90 -1.62
C ILE A 18 -10.19 -3.87 -0.76
N LEU A 19 -8.91 -3.60 -0.56
CA LEU A 19 -8.03 -4.43 0.27
C LEU A 19 -8.45 -4.44 1.74
N ILE A 20 -8.85 -3.29 2.29
CA ILE A 20 -9.36 -3.22 3.66
C ILE A 20 -10.63 -4.06 3.80
N ALA A 21 -11.58 -3.94 2.87
CA ALA A 21 -12.80 -4.72 2.89
C ALA A 21 -12.52 -6.23 2.82
N LEU A 22 -11.67 -6.66 1.88
CA LEU A 22 -11.24 -8.06 1.77
C LEU A 22 -10.50 -8.53 3.03
N GLY A 23 -9.62 -7.69 3.59
CA GLY A 23 -8.88 -8.00 4.81
C GLY A 23 -9.80 -8.24 6.00
N ILE A 24 -10.85 -7.44 6.17
CA ILE A 24 -11.86 -7.61 7.23
C ILE A 24 -12.65 -8.92 7.03
N MET A 25 -13.02 -9.25 5.78
CA MET A 25 -13.69 -10.52 5.49
C MET A 25 -12.81 -11.71 5.91
N PHE A 26 -11.53 -11.70 5.55
CA PHE A 26 -10.63 -12.81 5.89
C PHE A 26 -10.33 -12.88 7.38
N TRP A 27 -10.17 -11.73 8.03
CA TRP A 27 -9.97 -11.65 9.48
C TRP A 27 -11.14 -12.31 10.22
N THR A 28 -12.36 -12.11 9.74
CA THR A 28 -13.58 -12.73 10.31
C THR A 28 -13.85 -14.16 9.83
N GLY A 29 -12.95 -14.75 9.03
CA GLY A 29 -13.08 -16.13 8.55
C GLY A 29 -13.95 -16.30 7.30
N HIS A 30 -14.33 -15.22 6.62
CA HIS A 30 -15.18 -15.23 5.44
C HIS A 30 -14.39 -15.09 4.13
N SER A 31 -14.91 -15.65 3.04
CA SER A 31 -14.41 -15.47 1.66
C SER A 31 -12.91 -15.77 1.47
N LEU A 32 -12.39 -16.79 2.17
CA LEU A 32 -10.96 -17.14 2.15
C LEU A 32 -10.46 -17.61 0.77
N ASP A 33 -11.36 -18.00 -0.13
CA ASP A 33 -11.09 -18.26 -1.55
C ASP A 33 -10.59 -17.02 -2.31
N LEU A 34 -10.93 -15.81 -1.83
CA LEU A 34 -10.50 -14.53 -2.42
C LEU A 34 -9.14 -14.03 -1.90
N VAL A 35 -8.44 -14.77 -1.04
CA VAL A 35 -7.11 -14.39 -0.54
C VAL A 35 -6.11 -14.20 -1.68
N GLY A 36 -6.20 -15.02 -2.73
CA GLY A 36 -5.39 -14.86 -3.94
C GLY A 36 -5.63 -13.52 -4.64
N VAL A 37 -6.89 -13.09 -4.73
CA VAL A 37 -7.28 -11.79 -5.31
C VAL A 37 -6.73 -10.65 -4.48
N HIS A 38 -6.88 -10.68 -3.15
CA HIS A 38 -6.33 -9.67 -2.26
C HIS A 38 -4.81 -9.51 -2.43
N ARG A 39 -4.07 -10.62 -2.55
CA ARG A 39 -2.63 -10.57 -2.78
C ARG A 39 -2.29 -9.85 -4.09
N ARG A 40 -2.95 -10.20 -5.19
CA ARG A 40 -2.73 -9.54 -6.50
C ARG A 40 -3.09 -8.07 -6.48
N VAL A 41 -4.20 -7.70 -5.84
CA VAL A 41 -4.59 -6.30 -5.68
C VAL A 41 -3.56 -5.53 -4.83
N GLY A 42 -3.01 -6.16 -3.79
CA GLY A 42 -1.92 -5.60 -2.97
C GLY A 42 -0.64 -5.34 -3.76
N GLU A 43 -0.23 -6.30 -4.61
CA GLU A 43 0.91 -6.16 -5.52
C GLU A 43 0.72 -4.98 -6.48
N VAL A 44 -0.49 -4.83 -7.06
CA VAL A 44 -0.83 -3.69 -7.92
C VAL A 44 -0.77 -2.38 -7.15
N LEU A 45 -1.35 -2.31 -5.95
CA LEU A 45 -1.31 -1.11 -5.11
C LEU A 45 0.13 -0.65 -4.84
N VAL A 46 1.01 -1.57 -4.42
CA VAL A 46 2.42 -1.26 -4.14
C VAL A 46 3.16 -0.83 -5.41
N THR A 47 2.85 -1.44 -6.56
CA THR A 47 3.43 -1.03 -7.85
C THR A 47 3.01 0.41 -8.21
N LEU A 48 1.74 0.77 -8.05
CA LEU A 48 1.26 2.13 -8.28
C LEU A 48 1.92 3.13 -7.32
N LEU A 49 2.15 2.74 -6.07
CA LEU A 49 2.89 3.55 -5.09
C LEU A 49 4.33 3.81 -5.55
N TRP A 50 5.03 2.81 -6.08
CA TRP A 50 6.38 2.98 -6.63
C TRP A 50 6.41 3.87 -7.87
N ILE A 51 5.43 3.73 -8.78
CA ILE A 51 5.29 4.64 -9.92
C ILE A 51 5.10 6.09 -9.43
N LEU A 52 4.25 6.29 -8.42
CA LEU A 52 4.03 7.61 -7.83
C LEU A 52 5.29 8.16 -7.14
N ALA A 53 6.09 7.31 -6.48
CA ALA A 53 7.38 7.69 -5.92
C ALA A 53 8.38 8.10 -7.02
N GLY A 54 8.42 7.38 -8.14
CA GLY A 54 9.21 7.73 -9.32
C GLY A 54 8.83 9.09 -9.94
N ILE A 55 7.53 9.35 -10.09
CA ILE A 55 7.02 10.67 -10.48
C ILE A 55 7.41 11.73 -9.44
N GLY A 56 7.37 11.37 -8.15
CA GLY A 56 7.83 12.18 -7.02
C GLY A 56 9.26 12.68 -7.21
N MET A 57 10.19 11.77 -7.48
CA MET A 57 11.60 12.10 -7.72
C MET A 57 11.75 13.06 -8.91
N ARG A 58 11.08 12.80 -10.03
CA ARG A 58 11.10 13.68 -11.21
C ARG A 58 10.47 15.05 -10.96
N ALA A 59 9.59 15.16 -9.97
CA ALA A 59 8.93 16.40 -9.59
C ALA A 59 9.66 17.18 -8.49
N GLY A 60 10.86 16.77 -8.09
CA GLY A 60 11.65 17.47 -7.08
C GLY A 60 11.27 17.13 -5.63
N VAL A 61 10.48 16.08 -5.39
CA VAL A 61 10.30 15.57 -4.02
C VAL A 61 11.64 15.05 -3.50
N ARG A 62 11.97 15.37 -2.23
CA ARG A 62 13.22 14.97 -1.58
C ARG A 62 13.50 13.47 -1.83
N PRO A 63 14.65 13.11 -2.46
CA PRO A 63 14.93 11.73 -2.87
C PRO A 63 14.81 10.71 -1.73
N GLY A 64 15.27 11.06 -0.52
CA GLY A 64 15.16 10.18 0.65
C GLY A 64 13.72 9.79 1.00
N PHE A 65 12.74 10.67 0.79
CA PHE A 65 11.32 10.36 1.04
C PHE A 65 10.76 9.42 -0.03
N ALA A 66 11.10 9.63 -1.30
CA ALA A 66 10.67 8.77 -2.39
C ALA A 66 11.33 7.38 -2.32
N LEU A 67 12.63 7.31 -2.04
CA LEU A 67 13.35 6.06 -1.82
C LEU A 67 12.84 5.32 -0.59
N GLY A 68 12.58 6.04 0.51
CA GLY A 68 11.96 5.48 1.71
C GLY A 68 10.59 4.85 1.41
N THR A 69 9.81 5.47 0.53
CA THR A 69 8.53 4.91 0.07
C THR A 69 8.72 3.63 -0.74
N ILE A 70 9.74 3.56 -1.58
CA ILE A 70 10.07 2.35 -2.35
C ILE A 70 10.44 1.20 -1.40
N VAL A 71 11.35 1.46 -0.46
CA VAL A 71 11.77 0.51 0.57
C VAL A 71 10.59 0.05 1.43
N TYR A 72 9.71 0.97 1.81
CA TYR A 72 8.50 0.65 2.56
C TYR A 72 7.60 -0.32 1.78
N GLY A 73 7.39 -0.08 0.47
CA GLY A 73 6.63 -0.99 -0.38
C GLY A 73 7.20 -2.42 -0.42
N PHE A 74 8.53 -2.56 -0.48
CA PHE A 74 9.17 -3.88 -0.36
C PHE A 74 8.86 -4.54 0.97
N PHE A 75 8.95 -3.78 2.07
CA PHE A 75 8.65 -4.29 3.40
C PHE A 75 7.18 -4.76 3.51
N VAL A 76 6.21 -4.01 2.97
CA VAL A 76 4.80 -4.41 2.92
C VAL A 76 4.63 -5.77 2.22
N VAL A 77 5.19 -5.92 1.01
CA VAL A 77 5.06 -7.16 0.22
C VAL A 77 5.73 -8.33 0.95
N LEU A 78 6.97 -8.15 1.40
CA LEU A 78 7.74 -9.22 2.04
C LEU A 78 7.11 -9.69 3.35
N PHE A 79 6.56 -8.75 4.14
CA PHE A 79 5.83 -9.06 5.36
C PHE A 79 4.55 -9.81 5.05
N ALA A 80 3.72 -9.28 4.14
CA ALA A 80 2.42 -9.89 3.79
C ALA A 80 2.56 -11.31 3.23
N MET A 81 3.57 -11.58 2.40
CA MET A 81 3.81 -12.92 1.86
C MET A 81 4.21 -13.95 2.91
N ARG A 82 4.81 -13.52 4.01
CA ARG A 82 5.30 -14.40 5.08
C ARG A 82 4.39 -14.44 6.30
N MET A 83 3.42 -13.53 6.39
CA MET A 83 2.64 -13.31 7.61
C MET A 83 1.94 -14.57 8.12
N GLY A 84 1.48 -15.46 7.22
CA GLY A 84 0.79 -16.70 7.59
C GLY A 84 1.64 -17.69 8.41
N GLY A 85 2.98 -17.55 8.40
CA GLY A 85 3.89 -18.36 9.22
C GLY A 85 4.22 -17.74 10.59
N PHE A 86 3.75 -16.53 10.88
CA PHE A 86 4.06 -15.83 12.11
C PHE A 86 2.97 -16.02 13.17
N LEU A 87 3.40 -16.30 14.41
CA LEU A 87 2.54 -16.35 15.61
C LEU A 87 1.20 -17.07 15.38
N ALA A 88 1.24 -18.36 15.05
CA ALA A 88 0.03 -19.14 14.79
C ALA A 88 -0.93 -19.18 16.01
N GLY A 89 -2.22 -19.40 15.76
CA GLY A 89 -3.26 -19.44 16.79
C GLY A 89 -3.73 -18.04 17.21
N GLY A 90 -4.16 -17.88 18.46
CA GLY A 90 -4.78 -16.62 18.94
C GLY A 90 -3.85 -15.39 18.87
N ALA A 91 -2.54 -15.58 18.91
CA ALA A 91 -1.56 -14.49 18.79
C ALA A 91 -1.47 -13.92 17.35
N HIS A 92 -2.01 -14.62 16.36
CA HIS A 92 -1.94 -14.21 14.94
C HIS A 92 -2.66 -12.88 14.67
N VAL A 93 -3.63 -12.51 15.52
CA VAL A 93 -4.30 -11.20 15.47
C VAL A 93 -3.32 -10.03 15.49
N VAL A 94 -2.20 -10.13 16.23
CA VAL A 94 -1.20 -9.06 16.26
C VAL A 94 -0.56 -8.88 14.88
N ILE A 95 -0.29 -9.97 14.18
CA ILE A 95 0.27 -9.96 12.83
C ILE A 95 -0.73 -9.36 11.83
N GLN A 96 -2.02 -9.67 11.98
CA GLN A 96 -3.10 -9.09 11.16
C GLN A 96 -3.23 -7.57 11.38
N ILE A 97 -3.15 -7.11 12.63
CA ILE A 97 -3.13 -5.66 12.96
C ILE A 97 -1.92 -4.99 12.30
N LEU A 98 -0.73 -5.57 12.44
CA LEU A 98 0.49 -5.02 11.82
C LEU A 98 0.37 -4.96 10.30
N HIS A 99 -0.18 -5.99 9.67
CA HIS A 99 -0.42 -6.00 8.22
C HIS A 99 -1.36 -4.86 7.80
N LEU A 100 -2.47 -4.67 8.51
CA LEU A 100 -3.40 -3.57 8.27
C LEU A 100 -2.70 -2.21 8.41
N LEU A 101 -1.93 -2.01 9.49
CA LEU A 101 -1.20 -0.76 9.72
C LEU A 101 -0.16 -0.49 8.63
N PHE A 102 0.52 -1.52 8.13
CA PHE A 102 1.45 -1.38 7.01
C PHE A 102 0.73 -1.02 5.70
N GLY A 103 -0.45 -1.61 5.46
CA GLY A 103 -1.30 -1.22 4.33
C GLY A 103 -1.75 0.24 4.41
N LEU A 104 -2.21 0.68 5.58
CA LEU A 104 -2.60 2.08 5.82
C LEU A 104 -1.41 3.04 5.67
N GLY A 105 -0.22 2.65 6.13
CA GLY A 105 1.00 3.43 5.94
C GLY A 105 1.35 3.59 4.46
N ALA A 106 1.21 2.55 3.65
CA ALA A 106 1.41 2.63 2.20
C ALA A 106 0.43 3.62 1.53
N MET A 107 -0.85 3.60 1.94
CA MET A 107 -1.84 4.59 1.49
C MET A 107 -1.47 6.01 1.93
N GLY A 108 -1.05 6.22 3.18
CA GLY A 108 -0.62 7.52 3.69
C GLY A 108 0.61 8.09 2.98
N LEU A 109 1.55 7.22 2.58
CA LEU A 109 2.70 7.60 1.76
C LEU A 109 2.27 8.03 0.35
N ALA A 110 1.29 7.34 -0.26
CA ALA A 110 0.72 7.74 -1.54
C ALA A 110 0.10 9.15 -1.48
N GLU A 111 -0.71 9.41 -0.46
CA GLU A 111 -1.32 10.72 -0.22
C GLU A 111 -0.27 11.83 -0.06
N SER A 112 0.76 11.54 0.75
CA SER A 112 1.85 12.46 1.02
C SER A 112 2.68 12.78 -0.23
N LEU A 113 3.02 11.75 -1.02
CA LEU A 113 3.72 11.93 -2.30
C LEU A 113 2.88 12.75 -3.29
N ALA A 114 1.62 12.39 -3.49
CA ALA A 114 0.74 13.10 -4.40
C ALA A 114 0.59 14.58 -4.02
N ALA A 115 0.44 14.88 -2.73
CA ALA A 115 0.36 16.24 -2.22
C ALA A 115 1.67 17.02 -2.46
N LYS A 116 2.84 16.40 -2.21
CA LYS A 116 4.14 17.04 -2.45
C LYS A 116 4.38 17.31 -3.94
N VAL A 117 4.04 16.38 -4.82
CA VAL A 117 4.17 16.55 -6.28
C VAL A 117 3.28 17.69 -6.80
N LYS A 118 2.05 17.81 -6.29
CA LYS A 118 1.14 18.89 -6.68
C LYS A 118 1.66 20.26 -6.24
N ARG A 119 2.28 20.35 -5.06
CA ARG A 119 2.88 21.60 -4.55
C ARG A 119 4.16 21.99 -5.28
N ALA A 120 4.97 21.04 -5.71
CA ALA A 120 6.21 21.31 -6.45
C ALA A 120 5.99 21.78 -7.91
N LYS A 121 4.74 21.74 -8.40
CA LYS A 121 4.36 22.16 -9.76
C LYS A 121 3.32 23.28 -9.79
N GLY A 122 2.89 23.75 -8.62
CA GLY A 122 2.17 25.01 -8.48
C GLY A 122 3.18 26.12 -8.30
#